data_AF-V5SDK2-F1
#
_entry.id   AF-V5SDK2-F1
#
_cell.length_a   1.000
_cell.length_b   1.000
_cell.length_c   1.000
_cell.angle_alpha   90.00
_cell.angle_beta   90.00
_cell.angle_gamma   90.00
#
_symmetry.space_group_name_H-M   'P 1'
#
loop_
_entity.id
_entity.type
_entity.pdbx_description
1 polymer ?
#
loop_
_entity_poly.entity_id
_entity_poly.type
_entity_poly.pdbx_seq_one_letter_code
_entity_poly.pdbx_strand_id
1 'polypeptide(L)'
;MQHVLPVAALVALSLAVSSAASAYSPNVRKHCRADYMEYCSAHPVGSKGVRDCMRSVGRDLRPACINALAESGEVGGKKKPAKRYRHAGGR
;
A
#
# COMPACT_ATOMS: atom_id res chain seq x y z
N MET A 1 31.25 -22.21 -39.36
CA MET A 1 30.12 -21.30 -39.62
C MET A 1 28.88 -22.18 -39.84
N GLN A 2 28.04 -22.43 -38.82
CA GLN A 2 26.80 -21.68 -38.53
C GLN A 2 25.75 -21.87 -39.65
N HIS A 3 24.52 -22.38 -39.46
CA HIS A 3 23.58 -22.48 -38.31
C HIS A 3 22.68 -23.73 -38.50
N VAL A 4 21.87 -24.28 -37.56
CA VAL A 4 21.58 -24.12 -36.11
C VAL A 4 21.15 -25.49 -35.54
N LEU A 5 21.03 -25.66 -34.21
CA LEU A 5 20.42 -26.83 -33.55
C LEU A 5 18.92 -26.61 -33.25
N PRO A 6 18.01 -27.57 -33.58
CA PRO A 6 16.59 -27.44 -33.26
C PRO A 6 16.26 -27.95 -31.84
N VAL A 7 15.75 -27.01 -31.04
CA VAL A 7 14.63 -27.15 -30.08
C VAL A 7 14.40 -28.53 -29.43
N ALA A 8 14.72 -28.63 -28.14
CA ALA A 8 14.03 -29.53 -27.20
C ALA A 8 13.47 -28.67 -26.05
N ALA A 9 12.18 -28.80 -25.74
CA ALA A 9 11.44 -27.81 -24.97
C ALA A 9 11.85 -27.73 -23.48
N LEU A 10 12.21 -26.53 -23.02
CA LEU A 10 12.28 -26.21 -21.59
C LEU A 10 10.91 -25.72 -21.11
N VAL A 11 10.38 -26.37 -20.09
CA VAL A 11 9.07 -26.09 -19.48
C VAL A 11 9.11 -24.73 -18.77
N ALA A 12 8.56 -23.69 -19.40
CA ALA A 12 8.39 -22.38 -18.79
C ALA A 12 7.06 -22.33 -18.01
N LEU A 13 7.10 -22.72 -16.73
CA LEU A 13 6.00 -22.50 -15.80
C LEU A 13 5.90 -20.99 -15.51
N SER A 14 4.98 -20.29 -16.19
CA SER A 14 4.76 -18.86 -16.02
C SER A 14 4.10 -18.57 -14.67
N LEU A 15 4.92 -18.22 -13.67
CA LEU A 15 4.45 -17.73 -12.37
C LEU A 15 3.62 -16.44 -12.56
N ALA A 16 2.31 -16.54 -12.31
CA ALA A 16 1.42 -15.40 -12.29
C ALA A 16 1.72 -14.52 -11.06
N VAL A 17 2.52 -13.47 -11.26
CA VAL A 17 2.78 -12.45 -10.24
C VAL A 17 1.53 -11.56 -10.11
N SER A 18 0.66 -11.89 -9.15
CA SER A 18 -0.44 -11.00 -8.75
C SER A 18 0.13 -9.73 -8.10
N SER A 19 0.30 -8.68 -8.90
CA SER A 19 0.63 -7.34 -8.44
C SER A 19 -0.54 -6.76 -7.65
N ALA A 20 -0.51 -6.92 -6.32
CA ALA A 20 -1.50 -6.36 -5.41
C ALA A 20 -1.46 -4.82 -5.48
N ALA A 21 -2.30 -4.24 -6.34
CA ALA A 21 -2.49 -2.81 -6.46
C ALA A 21 -3.17 -2.25 -5.20
N SER A 22 -2.37 -1.99 -4.17
CA SER A 22 -2.84 -1.37 -2.93
C SER A 22 -3.33 0.05 -3.24
N ALA A 23 -4.63 0.22 -3.44
CA ALA A 23 -5.26 1.51 -3.62
C ALA A 23 -5.65 2.12 -2.26
N TYR A 24 -5.53 3.44 -2.12
CA TYR A 24 -6.04 4.14 -0.95
C TYR A 24 -7.55 3.96 -0.78
N SER A 25 -7.98 3.75 0.47
CA SER A 25 -9.40 3.78 0.85
C SER A 25 -10.08 5.07 0.34
N PRO A 26 -11.36 5.00 -0.09
CA PRO A 26 -12.12 6.19 -0.49
C PRO A 26 -12.15 7.27 0.58
N ASN A 27 -12.07 6.92 1.87
CA ASN A 27 -11.98 7.87 2.98
C ASN A 27 -10.69 8.71 2.88
N VAL A 28 -9.54 8.05 2.69
CA VAL A 28 -8.24 8.72 2.50
C VAL A 28 -8.27 9.59 1.25
N ARG A 29 -8.80 9.08 0.13
CA ARG A 29 -8.92 9.84 -1.13
C ARG A 29 -9.78 11.11 -0.98
N LYS A 30 -10.79 11.09 -0.11
CA LYS A 30 -11.66 12.23 0.19
C LYS A 30 -10.95 13.26 1.07
N HIS A 31 -10.32 12.82 2.16
CA HIS A 31 -9.74 13.72 3.17
C HIS A 31 -8.35 14.26 2.80
N CYS A 32 -7.51 13.46 2.12
CA CYS A 32 -6.15 13.84 1.72
C CYS A 32 -6.06 14.49 0.33
N ARG A 33 -7.18 14.86 -0.32
CA ARG A 33 -7.14 15.39 -1.70
C ARG A 33 -6.38 16.72 -1.81
N ALA A 34 -6.58 17.63 -0.85
CA ALA A 34 -5.89 18.92 -0.83
C ALA A 34 -4.39 18.71 -0.57
N ASP A 35 -4.07 17.94 0.47
CA ASP A 35 -2.71 17.61 0.88
C ASP A 35 -1.91 16.91 -0.22
N TYR A 36 -2.55 16.00 -0.96
CA TYR A 36 -1.94 15.39 -2.15
C TYR A 36 -1.56 16.44 -3.20
N MET A 37 -2.42 17.40 -3.49
CA MET A 37 -2.16 18.40 -4.53
C MET A 37 -1.01 19.34 -4.14
N GLU A 38 -0.93 19.68 -2.85
CA GLU A 38 0.06 20.62 -2.30
C GLU A 38 1.45 19.98 -2.13
N TYR A 39 1.52 18.76 -1.58
CA TYR A 39 2.79 18.12 -1.23
C TYR A 39 3.23 16.98 -2.16
N CYS A 40 2.29 16.24 -2.76
CA CYS A 40 2.56 14.94 -3.40
C CYS A 40 2.11 14.83 -4.87
N SER A 41 1.76 15.95 -5.52
CA SER A 41 1.19 16.01 -6.86
C SER A 41 2.12 15.52 -7.97
N ALA A 42 3.43 15.47 -7.71
CA ALA A 42 4.44 14.86 -8.57
C ALA A 42 4.32 13.32 -8.69
N HIS A 43 3.58 12.64 -7.81
CA HIS A 43 3.41 11.20 -7.84
C HIS A 43 2.01 10.81 -8.31
N PRO A 44 1.85 9.84 -9.24
CA PRO A 44 0.52 9.46 -9.72
C PRO A 44 -0.38 8.90 -8.60
N VAL A 45 -1.65 9.31 -8.58
CA VAL A 45 -2.64 8.93 -7.56
C VAL A 45 -2.70 7.41 -7.38
N GLY A 46 -2.60 6.95 -6.12
CA GLY A 46 -2.64 5.52 -5.79
C GLY A 46 -1.32 4.75 -6.00
N SER A 47 -0.28 5.39 -6.53
CA SER A 47 1.06 4.81 -6.61
C SER A 47 1.73 4.68 -5.25
N LYS A 48 2.80 3.87 -5.17
CA LYS A 48 3.67 3.81 -3.99
C LYS A 48 4.32 5.16 -3.67
N GLY A 49 4.63 5.98 -4.69
CA GLY A 49 5.23 7.30 -4.50
C GLY A 49 4.38 8.22 -3.63
N VAL A 50 3.05 8.19 -3.79
CA VAL A 50 2.14 8.96 -2.93
C VAL A 50 2.20 8.49 -1.48
N ARG A 51 2.28 7.17 -1.24
CA ARG A 51 2.45 6.60 0.13
C ARG A 51 3.74 7.03 0.78
N ASP A 52 4.84 6.98 0.03
CA ASP A 52 6.15 7.36 0.55
C ASP A 52 6.18 8.88 0.83
N CYS A 53 5.63 9.69 -0.08
CA CYS A 53 5.50 11.14 0.10
C CYS A 53 4.63 11.52 1.32
N MET A 54 3.38 11.03 1.41
CA MET A 54 2.49 11.32 2.54
C MET A 54 3.05 10.83 3.88
N ARG A 55 3.87 9.77 3.88
CA ARG A 55 4.56 9.32 5.09
C ARG A 55 5.75 10.23 5.45
N SER A 56 6.43 10.80 4.46
CA SER A 56 7.56 11.73 4.63
C SER A 56 7.10 13.08 5.19
N VAL A 57 6.11 13.71 4.56
CA VAL A 57 5.56 15.02 4.99
C VAL A 57 4.50 14.91 6.10
N GLY A 58 4.36 13.74 6.74
CA GLY A 58 3.15 13.34 7.49
C GLY A 58 2.73 14.25 8.66
N ARG A 59 3.58 15.18 9.10
CA ARG A 59 3.28 16.20 10.14
C ARG A 59 2.72 17.50 9.57
N ASP A 60 3.04 17.81 8.32
CA ASP A 60 2.62 19.02 7.58
C ASP A 60 1.28 18.80 6.86
N LEU A 61 0.83 17.54 6.79
CA LEU A 61 -0.52 17.15 6.36
C LEU A 61 -1.58 17.66 7.35
N ARG A 62 -2.76 18.00 6.81
CA ARG A 62 -3.93 18.40 7.59
C ARG A 62 -4.37 17.26 8.53
N PRO A 63 -4.86 17.58 9.74
CA PRO A 63 -5.22 16.56 10.75
C PRO A 63 -6.30 15.58 10.26
N ALA A 64 -7.22 16.02 9.39
CA ALA A 64 -8.21 15.15 8.77
C ALA A 64 -7.59 14.08 7.84
N CYS A 65 -6.52 14.42 7.12
CA CYS A 65 -5.78 13.46 6.29
C CYS A 65 -5.00 12.48 7.16
N ILE A 66 -4.30 12.98 8.20
CA ILE A 66 -3.57 12.15 9.16
C ILE A 66 -4.51 11.12 9.82
N ASN A 67 -5.69 11.54 10.28
CA ASN A 67 -6.67 10.63 10.87
C ASN A 67 -7.13 9.57 9.88
N ALA A 68 -7.52 9.95 8.65
CA ALA A 68 -7.96 9.01 7.63
C ALA A 68 -6.88 7.97 7.27
N LEU A 69 -5.60 8.38 7.25
CA LEU A 69 -4.45 7.48 7.06
C LEU A 69 -4.23 6.54 8.26
N ALA A 70 -4.53 6.96 9.49
CA ALA A 70 -4.40 6.13 10.69
C ALA A 70 -5.55 5.12 10.83
N GLU A 71 -6.77 5.53 10.46
CA GLU A 71 -7.95 4.68 10.34
C GLU A 71 -7.72 3.58 9.31
N SER A 72 -7.25 3.93 8.10
CA SER A 72 -6.93 2.97 7.03
C SER A 72 -5.70 2.10 7.30
N GLY A 73 -4.83 2.49 8.25
CA GLY A 73 -3.59 1.77 8.57
C GLY A 73 -2.40 2.12 7.66
N GLU A 74 -2.52 3.15 6.83
CA GLU A 74 -1.45 3.68 5.97
C GLU A 74 -0.34 4.39 6.79
N VAL A 75 -0.72 5.09 7.87
CA VAL A 75 0.21 5.60 8.89
C VAL A 75 -0.11 4.97 10.24
N GLY A 76 0.76 4.07 10.67
CA GLY A 76 0.53 3.28 11.87
C GLY A 76 1.59 2.20 12.01
N GLY A 77 2.72 2.54 12.64
CA GLY A 77 3.75 1.57 12.95
C GLY A 77 3.17 0.45 13.80
N LYS A 78 3.03 -0.74 13.20
CA LYS A 78 2.60 -2.00 13.84
C LYS A 78 1.49 -1.80 14.89
N LYS A 79 0.22 -1.72 14.46
CA LYS A 79 -0.92 -2.03 15.35
C LYS A 79 -0.68 -3.45 15.89
N LYS A 80 -0.03 -3.59 17.06
CA LYS A 80 0.14 -4.90 17.72
C LYS A 80 -1.28 -5.44 17.88
N PRO A 81 -1.56 -6.67 17.42
CA PRO A 81 -2.93 -7.19 17.44
C PRO A 81 -3.43 -7.10 18.89
N ALA A 82 -4.54 -6.39 19.08
CA ALA A 82 -5.11 -6.18 20.41
C ALA A 82 -5.23 -7.53 21.09
N LYS A 83 -4.50 -7.72 22.21
CA LYS A 83 -4.36 -9.02 22.85
C LYS A 83 -5.76 -9.45 23.28
N ARG A 84 -6.38 -10.36 22.53
CA ARG A 84 -7.66 -10.96 22.88
C ARG A 84 -7.42 -11.88 24.08
N TYR A 85 -7.38 -11.30 25.27
CA TYR A 85 -7.73 -12.00 26.50
C TYR A 85 -9.15 -12.51 26.31
N ARG A 86 -9.28 -13.76 25.84
CA ARG A 86 -10.55 -14.46 25.85
C ARG A 86 -10.89 -14.66 27.33
N HIS A 87 -11.84 -13.87 27.84
CA HIS A 87 -12.62 -14.26 29.01
C HIS A 87 -13.47 -15.48 28.63
N ALA A 88 -12.83 -16.64 28.57
CA ALA A 88 -13.53 -17.92 28.56
C ALA A 88 -13.95 -18.19 30.01
N GLY A 89 -15.20 -17.84 30.33
CA GLY A 89 -15.82 -18.27 31.59
C GLY A 89 -15.82 -19.80 31.65
N GLY A 90 -15.40 -20.34 32.79
CA GLY A 90 -15.20 -21.77 32.98
C GLY A 90 -15.62 -22.21 34.37
N ARG A 91 -16.94 -22.34 34.54
CA ARG A 91 -17.67 -23.05 35.62
C ARG A 91 -17.18 -22.83 37.05
#